data_AF-A0A0K1QGS3-F1
#
_entry.id   AF-A0A0K1QGS3-F1
#
_cell.length_a   1.000
_cell.length_b   1.000
_cell.length_c   1.000
_cell.angle_alpha   90.00
_cell.angle_beta   90.00
_cell.angle_gamma   90.00
#
_symmetry.space_group_name_H-M   'P 1'
#
loop_
_entity.id
_entity.type
_entity.pdbx_description
1 polymer ?
#
loop_
_entity_poly.entity_id
_entity_poly.type
_entity_poly.pdbx_seq_one_letter_code
_entity_poly.pdbx_strand_id
1 'polypeptide(L)'
;MRFLPRLLLASACAVSLFAVGCSNQTEAEEVAPTSDESALVQKADDHWFYGGPLRKLDNAKITVSLAGNTARVTGYVPSSFQVPDLPHLKSYPDGDRTRLEIVYPIATAAPPKTNSRPGSYSFYEARPYRPDGIAYTQSDGAHFVPWGGFPFLAYNNGIAFHGPITSQSNHQLDANVWYLRRGDVSSGCNRMNGEHVVELAHLLGISMRKVYEPNKSYWNPTAAKVTVIADYDKLDGKYVDVDYATDVGVTRPFKTYGTENVVMFGSWIATETPDGTDLPLDMKWEGGVAGKPYVFAEHARNDMVCSVSKRDLPALKSLIQRLGGELPSSFCEKKACVIDALRANKDAKAECAL
;
A
#
# COMPACT_ATOMS: atom_id res chain seq x y z
N MET A 1 27.75 -70.78 -20.21
CA MET A 1 27.94 -71.73 -19.09
C MET A 1 28.50 -70.92 -17.93
N ARG A 2 27.72 -70.69 -16.86
CA ARG A 2 27.88 -71.31 -15.52
C ARG A 2 29.21 -70.89 -14.87
N PHE A 3 29.33 -70.28 -13.69
CA PHE A 3 28.45 -69.95 -12.56
C PHE A 3 29.25 -68.94 -11.70
N LEU A 4 28.59 -67.98 -11.02
CA LEU A 4 29.15 -67.30 -9.83
C LEU A 4 29.21 -68.28 -8.64
N PRO A 5 30.13 -68.09 -7.69
CA PRO A 5 29.70 -67.92 -6.29
C PRO A 5 30.61 -66.93 -5.50
N ARG A 6 30.04 -65.94 -4.79
CA ARG A 6 29.60 -65.90 -3.38
C ARG A 6 30.67 -65.44 -2.37
N LEU A 7 30.27 -64.37 -1.66
CA LEU A 7 30.42 -64.06 -0.24
C LEU A 7 31.82 -64.00 0.39
N LEU A 8 32.11 -62.89 1.09
CA LEU A 8 32.05 -62.83 2.56
C LEU A 8 32.29 -61.41 3.10
N LEU A 9 31.51 -61.06 4.13
CA LEU A 9 31.63 -59.90 5.00
C LEU A 9 32.89 -59.98 5.89
N ALA A 10 33.46 -58.83 6.27
CA ALA A 10 34.01 -58.65 7.62
C ALA A 10 34.08 -57.16 8.00
N SER A 11 33.52 -56.85 9.18
CA SER A 11 33.57 -55.58 9.91
C SER A 11 34.97 -55.27 10.48
N ALA A 12 35.25 -53.98 10.72
CA ALA A 12 35.44 -53.39 12.06
C ALA A 12 36.63 -52.40 12.19
N CYS A 13 36.39 -51.42 13.07
CA CYS A 13 37.31 -50.53 13.80
C CYS A 13 38.02 -49.43 12.99
N ALA A 14 37.81 -48.13 13.22
CA ALA A 14 37.82 -47.27 14.43
C ALA A 14 39.06 -46.36 14.43
N VAL A 15 38.79 -45.05 14.32
CA VAL A 15 39.44 -43.89 14.96
C VAL A 15 40.93 -43.65 14.70
N SER A 16 41.24 -42.47 14.13
CA SER A 16 42.20 -41.51 14.73
C SER A 16 42.13 -40.15 14.02
N LEU A 17 42.01 -39.10 14.81
CA LEU A 17 42.13 -37.69 14.43
C LEU A 17 43.55 -37.38 13.95
N PHE A 18 43.66 -36.57 12.89
CA PHE A 18 44.71 -35.56 12.77
C PHE A 18 44.12 -34.29 12.14
N ALA A 19 44.20 -33.20 12.89
CA ALA A 19 44.02 -31.85 12.39
C ALA A 19 45.32 -31.38 11.72
N VAL A 20 45.22 -30.60 10.64
CA VAL A 20 45.98 -29.36 10.29
C VAL A 20 45.62 -28.99 8.84
N GLY A 21 45.28 -27.72 8.59
CA GLY A 21 45.45 -27.11 7.26
C GLY A 21 44.34 -26.14 6.83
N CYS A 22 44.57 -24.85 7.05
CA CYS A 22 43.73 -23.72 6.65
C CYS A 22 43.54 -23.60 5.12
N SER A 23 42.33 -23.22 4.70
CA SER A 23 42.09 -22.30 3.56
C SER A 23 40.61 -21.91 3.55
N ASN A 24 40.29 -20.75 4.12
CA ASN A 24 38.98 -20.11 3.98
C ASN A 24 38.76 -19.75 2.50
N GLN A 25 37.96 -20.56 1.81
CA GLN A 25 37.12 -20.09 0.72
C GLN A 25 35.77 -19.74 1.33
N THR A 26 35.49 -18.46 1.48
CA THR A 26 34.12 -17.99 1.70
C THR A 26 33.61 -17.59 0.32
N GLU A 27 32.98 -18.55 -0.36
CA GLU A 27 32.02 -18.23 -1.41
C GLU A 27 30.85 -17.51 -0.74
N ALA A 28 30.47 -16.38 -1.33
CA ALA A 28 29.35 -15.57 -0.89
C ALA A 28 28.05 -16.35 -1.13
N GLU A 29 27.50 -16.94 -0.06
CA GLU A 29 26.09 -17.29 -0.03
C GLU A 29 25.27 -16.00 0.01
N GLU A 30 24.42 -15.83 -1.00
CA GLU A 30 23.32 -14.86 -0.99
C GLU A 30 22.44 -15.12 0.24
N VAL A 31 22.63 -14.31 1.27
CA VAL A 31 21.75 -14.27 2.43
C VAL A 31 20.41 -13.70 1.97
N ALA A 32 19.42 -14.57 1.79
CA ALA A 32 18.02 -14.18 1.74
C ALA A 32 17.71 -13.38 3.02
N PRO A 33 17.10 -12.18 2.92
CA PRO A 33 16.82 -11.38 4.11
C PRO A 33 15.70 -12.04 4.91
N THR A 34 16.07 -12.77 5.96
CA THR A 34 15.16 -13.13 7.05
C THR A 34 14.89 -11.87 7.85
N SER A 35 13.86 -11.12 7.50
CA SER A 35 13.39 -10.00 8.31
C SER A 35 12.74 -10.56 9.58
N ASP A 36 13.37 -10.31 10.72
CA ASP A 36 12.84 -10.61 12.05
C ASP A 36 11.50 -9.89 12.27
N GLU A 37 10.39 -10.64 12.25
CA GLU A 37 9.02 -10.11 12.31
C GLU A 37 8.73 -9.34 13.62
N SER A 38 9.59 -9.48 14.63
CA SER A 38 9.45 -8.83 15.94
C SER A 38 9.68 -7.30 15.91
N ALA A 39 10.36 -6.76 14.90
CA ALA A 39 10.62 -5.33 14.75
C ALA A 39 9.46 -4.55 14.06
N LEU A 40 8.43 -5.24 13.57
CA LEU A 40 7.32 -4.64 12.82
C LEU A 40 6.33 -3.87 13.72
N VAL A 41 6.40 -4.07 15.04
CA VAL A 41 5.31 -3.78 15.99
C VAL A 41 5.08 -2.28 16.27
N GLN A 42 6.06 -1.39 16.10
CA GLN A 42 5.95 -0.03 16.67
C GLN A 42 5.12 0.98 15.87
N LYS A 43 5.03 0.87 14.53
CA LYS A 43 4.19 1.76 13.68
C LYS A 43 3.05 1.04 12.93
N ALA A 44 3.05 -0.29 12.91
CA ALA A 44 2.14 -1.11 12.09
C ALA A 44 0.68 -1.19 12.58
N ASP A 45 0.33 -0.40 13.57
CA ASP A 45 -0.93 -0.54 14.29
C ASP A 45 -1.66 0.79 14.48
N ASP A 46 -1.13 1.87 13.93
CA ASP A 46 -1.72 3.20 14.08
C ASP A 46 -3.03 3.35 13.29
N HIS A 47 -3.86 4.30 13.72
CA HIS A 47 -5.02 4.71 12.96
C HIS A 47 -4.62 5.80 11.96
N TRP A 48 -4.95 5.60 10.68
CA TRP A 48 -4.59 6.51 9.60
C TRP A 48 -5.68 7.54 9.30
N PHE A 49 -5.26 8.75 8.95
CA PHE A 49 -6.13 9.88 8.66
C PHE A 49 -5.76 10.53 7.33
N TYR A 50 -6.78 10.99 6.60
CA TYR A 50 -6.61 11.72 5.35
C TYR A 50 -6.72 13.24 5.57
N GLY A 51 -5.60 13.94 5.42
CA GLY A 51 -5.49 15.41 5.43
C GLY A 51 -5.49 16.03 4.04
N GLY A 52 -5.42 15.20 2.98
CA GLY A 52 -5.31 15.68 1.60
C GLY A 52 -6.53 16.48 1.10
N PRO A 53 -6.35 17.18 -0.03
CA PRO A 53 -7.31 18.15 -0.54
C PRO A 53 -8.50 17.53 -1.30
N LEU A 54 -8.41 16.25 -1.67
CA LEU A 54 -9.51 15.61 -2.39
C LEU A 54 -10.70 15.33 -1.46
N ARG A 55 -11.88 15.25 -2.05
CA ARG A 55 -13.13 14.94 -1.37
C ARG A 55 -13.72 13.66 -1.94
N LYS A 56 -14.71 13.09 -1.23
CA LYS A 56 -15.57 12.04 -1.77
C LYS A 56 -16.03 12.40 -3.19
N LEU A 57 -15.91 11.43 -4.10
CA LEU A 57 -16.36 11.54 -5.48
C LEU A 57 -17.80 11.06 -5.64
N ASP A 58 -18.56 11.77 -6.47
CA ASP A 58 -19.87 11.31 -6.92
C ASP A 58 -19.70 10.27 -8.04
N ASN A 59 -20.53 9.22 -7.99
CA ASN A 59 -20.53 8.12 -8.95
C ASN A 59 -19.14 7.49 -9.18
N ALA A 60 -18.36 7.36 -8.09
CA ALA A 60 -17.03 6.76 -8.13
C ALA A 60 -17.05 5.35 -8.74
N LYS A 61 -16.05 5.06 -9.57
CA LYS A 61 -15.79 3.76 -10.18
C LYS A 61 -14.30 3.48 -10.15
N ILE A 62 -13.92 2.21 -10.10
CA ILE A 62 -12.52 1.79 -10.15
C ILE A 62 -12.35 0.83 -11.32
N THR A 63 -11.33 1.06 -12.13
CA THR A 63 -10.81 0.09 -13.10
C THR A 63 -9.47 -0.45 -12.60
N VAL A 64 -9.39 -1.76 -12.38
CA VAL A 64 -8.18 -2.48 -12.03
C VAL A 64 -7.61 -3.11 -13.30
N SER A 65 -6.41 -2.70 -13.70
CA SER A 65 -5.67 -3.33 -14.77
C SER A 65 -4.67 -4.32 -14.20
N LEU A 66 -4.87 -5.61 -14.49
CA LEU A 66 -3.96 -6.66 -14.05
C LEU A 66 -2.61 -6.55 -14.77
N ALA A 67 -2.59 -6.40 -16.09
CA ALA A 67 -1.34 -6.22 -16.85
C ALA A 67 -0.61 -4.92 -16.50
N GLY A 68 -1.34 -3.84 -16.22
CA GLY A 68 -0.75 -2.53 -15.88
C GLY A 68 -0.33 -2.40 -14.42
N ASN A 69 -0.80 -3.28 -13.53
CA ASN A 69 -0.69 -3.13 -12.09
C ASN A 69 -1.11 -1.72 -11.63
N THR A 70 -2.27 -1.26 -12.12
CA THR A 70 -2.86 0.04 -11.79
C THR A 70 -4.31 -0.09 -11.33
N ALA A 71 -4.73 0.83 -10.48
CA ALA A 71 -6.13 1.08 -10.16
C ALA A 71 -6.47 2.53 -10.52
N ARG A 72 -7.31 2.72 -11.54
CA ARG A 72 -7.83 4.04 -11.92
C ARG A 72 -9.19 4.27 -11.27
N VAL A 73 -9.29 5.32 -10.48
CA VAL A 73 -10.55 5.83 -9.94
C VAL A 73 -11.07 6.93 -10.84
N THR A 74 -12.32 6.80 -11.27
CA THR A 74 -13.06 7.84 -11.97
C THR A 74 -14.24 8.28 -11.12
N GLY A 75 -14.52 9.58 -11.08
CA GLY A 75 -15.72 10.11 -10.43
C GLY A 75 -15.89 11.60 -10.70
N TYR A 76 -16.86 12.21 -10.04
CA TYR A 76 -17.21 13.62 -10.25
C TYR A 76 -17.12 14.44 -8.98
N VAL A 77 -16.79 15.71 -9.16
CA VAL A 77 -16.95 16.78 -8.18
C VAL A 77 -17.73 17.93 -8.82
N PRO A 78 -18.37 18.83 -8.04
CA PRO A 78 -18.98 20.04 -8.59
C PRO A 78 -17.95 20.89 -9.34
N SER A 79 -18.37 21.57 -10.41
CA SER A 79 -17.48 22.48 -11.17
C SER A 79 -16.92 23.64 -10.33
N SER A 80 -17.57 23.98 -9.21
CA SER A 80 -17.08 24.97 -8.25
C SER A 80 -15.94 24.46 -7.35
N PHE A 81 -15.64 23.16 -7.38
CA PHE A 81 -14.54 22.60 -6.61
C PHE A 81 -13.22 22.98 -7.27
N GLN A 82 -12.34 23.63 -6.51
CA GLN A 82 -10.97 23.90 -6.96
C GLN A 82 -10.19 22.58 -6.97
N VAL A 83 -9.99 22.03 -8.17
CA VAL A 83 -9.21 20.80 -8.34
C VAL A 83 -7.75 21.07 -7.98
N PRO A 84 -7.17 20.36 -7.01
CA PRO A 84 -5.77 20.56 -6.63
C PRO A 84 -4.84 20.04 -7.72
N ASP A 85 -3.68 20.66 -7.86
CA ASP A 85 -2.61 20.15 -8.72
C ASP A 85 -1.91 18.97 -8.01
N LEU A 86 -2.28 17.75 -8.38
CA LEU A 86 -1.74 16.51 -7.82
C LEU A 86 -1.19 15.62 -8.94
N PRO A 87 -0.03 14.97 -8.73
CA PRO A 87 0.68 14.25 -9.79
C PRO A 87 -0.12 13.08 -10.36
N HIS A 88 -0.92 12.40 -9.52
CA HIS A 88 -1.70 11.22 -9.86
C HIS A 88 -3.11 11.55 -10.36
N LEU A 89 -3.44 12.83 -10.57
CA LEU A 89 -4.77 13.31 -10.91
C LEU A 89 -4.80 14.01 -12.28
N LYS A 90 -5.85 13.75 -13.05
CA LYS A 90 -6.25 14.55 -14.21
C LYS A 90 -7.71 14.93 -14.08
N SER A 91 -8.07 16.10 -14.60
CA SER A 91 -9.44 16.59 -14.56
C SER A 91 -9.93 17.00 -15.94
N TYR A 92 -11.23 16.79 -16.15
CA TYR A 92 -11.91 17.07 -17.41
C TYR A 92 -13.23 17.77 -17.09
N PRO A 93 -13.49 18.98 -17.62
CA PRO A 93 -14.80 19.60 -17.52
C PRO A 93 -15.89 18.71 -18.13
N ASP A 94 -17.01 18.54 -17.42
CA ASP A 94 -18.19 17.79 -17.87
C ASP A 94 -19.47 18.50 -17.42
N GLY A 95 -19.87 19.53 -18.17
CA GLY A 95 -21.04 20.35 -17.86
C GLY A 95 -20.89 21.11 -16.54
N ASP A 96 -21.83 20.89 -15.61
CA ASP A 96 -21.85 21.48 -14.27
C ASP A 96 -20.93 20.76 -13.27
N ARG A 97 -20.23 19.72 -13.73
CA ARG A 97 -19.32 18.90 -12.94
C ARG A 97 -17.92 18.89 -13.55
N THR A 98 -16.99 18.37 -12.77
CA THR A 98 -15.64 18.05 -13.22
C THR A 98 -15.40 16.57 -13.00
N ARG A 99 -15.09 15.84 -14.07
CA ARG A 99 -14.67 14.45 -14.02
C ARG A 99 -13.22 14.40 -13.57
N LEU A 100 -12.94 13.62 -12.54
CA LEU A 100 -11.60 13.34 -12.05
C LEU A 100 -11.19 11.93 -12.47
N GLU A 101 -9.96 11.79 -12.95
CA GLU A 101 -9.28 10.53 -13.24
C GLU A 101 -8.05 10.46 -12.33
N ILE A 102 -8.01 9.47 -11.44
CA ILE A 102 -6.96 9.31 -10.44
C ILE A 102 -6.36 7.92 -10.60
N VAL A 103 -5.03 7.78 -10.67
CA VAL A 103 -4.40 6.48 -10.91
C VAL A 103 -3.42 6.14 -9.79
N TYR A 104 -3.59 4.96 -9.20
CA TYR A 104 -2.71 4.42 -8.18
C TYR A 104 -1.93 3.20 -8.70
N PRO A 105 -0.65 3.04 -8.33
CA PRO A 105 0.05 1.78 -8.48
C PRO A 105 -0.57 0.74 -7.54
N ILE A 106 -0.64 -0.51 -8.00
CA ILE A 106 -1.05 -1.64 -7.16
C ILE A 106 -0.11 -2.82 -7.34
N ALA A 107 -0.16 -3.78 -6.44
CA ALA A 107 0.37 -5.12 -6.67
C ALA A 107 -0.74 -6.15 -6.73
N THR A 108 -0.58 -7.10 -7.64
CA THR A 108 -1.53 -8.16 -7.99
C THR A 108 -0.94 -9.52 -7.65
N ALA A 109 -1.70 -10.59 -7.90
CA ALA A 109 -1.35 -11.93 -7.50
C ALA A 109 -0.07 -12.44 -8.17
N ALA A 110 0.87 -12.96 -7.37
CA ALA A 110 2.02 -13.72 -7.84
C ALA A 110 1.59 -15.12 -8.30
N PRO A 111 2.05 -15.66 -9.44
CA PRO A 111 1.87 -17.07 -9.75
C PRO A 111 2.43 -17.97 -8.63
N PRO A 112 1.72 -19.04 -8.21
CA PRO A 112 0.48 -19.60 -8.76
C PRO A 112 -0.82 -19.05 -8.12
N LYS A 113 -0.74 -18.01 -7.28
CA LYS A 113 -1.93 -17.35 -6.70
C LYS A 113 -2.72 -16.66 -7.82
N THR A 114 -3.99 -16.35 -7.55
CA THR A 114 -4.90 -15.82 -8.58
C THR A 114 -5.53 -14.50 -8.17
N ASN A 115 -5.63 -13.61 -9.16
CA ASN A 115 -6.40 -12.36 -9.06
C ASN A 115 -7.90 -12.66 -9.11
N SER A 116 -8.72 -11.64 -8.81
CA SER A 116 -10.12 -11.66 -9.26
C SER A 116 -10.16 -11.85 -10.78
N ARG A 117 -11.10 -12.67 -11.25
CA ARG A 117 -11.33 -12.83 -12.69
C ARG A 117 -11.75 -11.49 -13.31
N PRO A 118 -11.48 -11.25 -14.60
CA PRO A 118 -12.01 -10.07 -15.27
C PRO A 118 -13.54 -10.01 -15.15
N GLY A 119 -14.07 -8.84 -14.82
CA GLY A 119 -15.49 -8.67 -14.53
C GLY A 119 -15.80 -7.43 -13.71
N SER A 120 -17.08 -7.23 -13.38
CA SER A 120 -17.54 -6.12 -12.55
C SER A 120 -18.00 -6.61 -11.18
N TYR A 121 -17.58 -5.90 -10.15
CA TYR A 121 -17.74 -6.25 -8.75
C TYR A 121 -18.26 -5.07 -7.94
N SER A 122 -18.84 -5.36 -6.77
CA SER A 122 -19.35 -4.36 -5.83
C SER A 122 -18.60 -4.46 -4.52
N PHE A 123 -18.32 -3.33 -3.89
CA PHE A 123 -17.85 -3.34 -2.51
C PHE A 123 -18.89 -3.98 -1.60
N TYR A 124 -18.44 -4.90 -0.74
CA TYR A 124 -19.32 -5.59 0.19
C TYR A 124 -18.92 -5.33 1.64
N GLU A 125 -17.65 -5.09 1.93
CA GLU A 125 -17.14 -4.84 3.28
C GLU A 125 -15.98 -3.83 3.24
N ALA A 126 -15.93 -2.93 4.21
CA ALA A 126 -14.73 -2.20 4.56
C ALA A 126 -14.39 -2.35 6.04
N ARG A 127 -13.09 -2.38 6.35
CA ARG A 127 -12.53 -2.18 7.69
C ARG A 127 -11.60 -0.97 7.61
N PRO A 128 -12.09 0.25 7.93
CA PRO A 128 -11.31 1.47 7.77
C PRO A 128 -10.05 1.52 8.64
N TYR A 129 -10.07 0.79 9.76
CA TYR A 129 -8.92 0.58 10.63
C TYR A 129 -8.70 -0.92 10.82
N ARG A 130 -7.67 -1.46 10.15
CA ARG A 130 -7.28 -2.87 10.21
C ARG A 130 -5.89 -3.01 10.85
N PRO A 131 -5.81 -3.11 12.19
CA PRO A 131 -4.57 -3.42 12.88
C PRO A 131 -3.98 -4.77 12.46
N ASP A 132 -2.71 -4.98 12.80
CA ASP A 132 -2.04 -6.25 12.64
C ASP A 132 -2.79 -7.38 13.36
N GLY A 133 -2.73 -8.58 12.80
CA GLY A 133 -3.33 -9.73 13.44
C GLY A 133 -3.53 -10.92 12.54
N ILE A 134 -4.19 -11.94 13.10
CA ILE A 134 -4.40 -13.21 12.41
C ILE A 134 -5.43 -13.06 11.28
N ALA A 135 -5.06 -13.56 10.10
CA ALA A 135 -5.96 -13.81 8.98
C ALA A 135 -5.95 -15.30 8.63
N TYR A 136 -7.02 -15.76 7.98
CA TYR A 136 -7.11 -17.10 7.45
C TYR A 136 -7.09 -17.05 5.93
N THR A 137 -6.21 -17.82 5.29
CA THR A 137 -6.28 -18.14 3.86
C THR A 137 -6.40 -19.64 3.70
N GLN A 138 -7.00 -20.08 2.59
CA GLN A 138 -7.11 -21.52 2.29
C GLN A 138 -5.73 -22.16 2.10
N SER A 139 -4.75 -21.40 1.58
CA SER A 139 -3.39 -21.90 1.34
C SER A 139 -2.52 -21.96 2.58
N ASP A 140 -2.66 -20.98 3.49
CA ASP A 140 -1.67 -20.76 4.55
C ASP A 140 -2.29 -20.93 5.95
N GLY A 141 -3.57 -21.29 6.03
CA GLY A 141 -4.30 -21.43 7.29
C GLY A 141 -4.37 -20.12 8.05
N ALA A 142 -4.47 -20.21 9.38
CA ALA A 142 -4.39 -19.04 10.26
C ALA A 142 -2.92 -18.59 10.37
N HIS A 143 -2.64 -17.36 9.95
CA HIS A 143 -1.30 -16.78 9.99
C HIS A 143 -1.38 -15.31 10.37
N PHE A 144 -0.30 -14.78 10.94
CA PHE A 144 -0.18 -13.37 11.23
C PHE A 144 -0.03 -12.58 9.93
N VAL A 145 -0.73 -11.47 9.83
CA VAL A 145 -0.61 -10.53 8.71
C VAL A 145 -0.39 -9.13 9.28
N PRO A 146 0.68 -8.46 8.87
CA PRO A 146 0.96 -7.13 9.35
C PRO A 146 0.22 -6.12 8.45
N TRP A 147 -1.03 -5.84 8.81
CA TRP A 147 -1.95 -4.98 8.07
C TRP A 147 -1.61 -3.48 8.18
N GLY A 148 -0.77 -3.08 9.12
CA GLY A 148 -0.28 -1.71 9.19
C GLY A 148 -1.30 -0.70 9.72
N GLY A 149 -2.50 -1.13 10.15
CA GLY A 149 -3.60 -0.23 10.50
C GLY A 149 -4.36 0.34 9.29
N PHE A 150 -3.94 0.04 8.06
CA PHE A 150 -4.51 0.62 6.84
C PHE A 150 -5.94 0.15 6.57
N PRO A 151 -6.74 0.91 5.80
CA PRO A 151 -8.05 0.44 5.36
C PRO A 151 -7.98 -0.87 4.57
N PHE A 152 -8.94 -1.75 4.81
CA PHE A 152 -9.19 -2.95 4.01
C PHE A 152 -10.54 -2.81 3.29
N LEU A 153 -10.52 -2.70 1.96
CA LEU A 153 -11.68 -2.38 1.13
C LEU A 153 -12.02 -3.57 0.22
N ALA A 154 -12.94 -4.42 0.66
CA ALA A 154 -13.23 -5.69 0.02
C ALA A 154 -14.34 -5.58 -1.04
N TYR A 155 -14.06 -6.09 -2.24
CA TYR A 155 -14.97 -6.00 -3.40
C TYR A 155 -15.33 -7.35 -4.02
N ASN A 156 -14.66 -8.45 -3.65
CA ASN A 156 -15.01 -9.78 -4.15
C ASN A 156 -14.72 -10.88 -3.12
N ASN A 157 -15.61 -11.01 -2.12
CA ASN A 157 -15.66 -12.03 -1.05
C ASN A 157 -14.32 -12.68 -0.66
N GLY A 158 -13.28 -11.88 -0.44
CA GLY A 158 -11.90 -12.34 -0.22
C GLY A 158 -10.81 -11.48 -0.87
N ILE A 159 -11.15 -10.74 -1.93
CA ILE A 159 -10.23 -9.81 -2.61
C ILE A 159 -10.56 -8.36 -2.24
N ALA A 160 -9.52 -7.60 -1.90
CA ALA A 160 -9.62 -6.23 -1.41
C ALA A 160 -8.53 -5.31 -1.97
N PHE A 161 -8.75 -4.00 -1.85
CA PHE A 161 -7.69 -3.01 -1.79
C PHE A 161 -7.24 -2.86 -0.34
N HIS A 162 -5.94 -2.92 -0.08
CA HIS A 162 -5.39 -2.68 1.25
C HIS A 162 -3.99 -2.12 1.18
N GLY A 163 -3.48 -1.63 2.31
CA GLY A 163 -2.12 -1.08 2.41
C GLY A 163 -1.03 -2.10 2.10
N PRO A 164 0.22 -1.67 2.10
CA PRO A 164 1.34 -2.56 1.83
C PRO A 164 1.43 -3.58 2.97
N ILE A 165 1.91 -4.77 2.64
CA ILE A 165 2.36 -5.75 3.66
C ILE A 165 3.88 -5.97 3.56
N THR A 166 4.56 -5.07 2.85
CA THR A 166 6.00 -5.08 2.64
C THR A 166 6.59 -3.88 3.35
N SER A 167 7.66 -4.12 4.10
CA SER A 167 8.39 -3.09 4.80
C SER A 167 9.89 -3.37 4.79
N GLN A 168 10.69 -2.34 5.03
CA GLN A 168 12.14 -2.46 5.23
C GLN A 168 12.55 -1.71 6.49
N SER A 169 13.53 -2.23 7.22
CA SER A 169 14.10 -1.52 8.36
C SER A 169 14.75 -0.22 7.90
N ASN A 170 14.37 0.90 8.54
CA ASN A 170 15.04 2.17 8.40
C ASN A 170 15.96 2.36 9.60
N HIS A 171 17.24 2.10 9.36
CA HIS A 171 18.31 2.19 10.36
C HIS A 171 18.49 3.60 10.96
N GLN A 172 17.93 4.65 10.35
CA GLN A 172 17.98 6.01 10.87
C GLN A 172 16.84 6.34 11.84
N LEU A 173 15.70 5.65 11.73
CA LEU A 173 14.50 5.94 12.54
C LEU A 173 14.11 4.84 13.54
N ASP A 174 14.91 3.77 13.65
CA ASP A 174 14.60 2.59 14.46
C ASP A 174 13.17 2.08 14.21
N ALA A 175 12.74 2.12 12.94
CA ALA A 175 11.38 1.79 12.52
C ALA A 175 11.36 1.14 11.14
N ASN A 176 10.33 0.35 10.88
CA ASN A 176 10.07 -0.21 9.55
C ASN A 176 9.31 0.79 8.67
N VAL A 177 9.77 0.94 7.43
CA VAL A 177 9.13 1.79 6.41
C VAL A 177 8.31 0.91 5.50
N TRP A 178 7.02 1.22 5.44
CA TRP A 178 6.03 0.54 4.62
C TRP A 178 6.09 1.03 3.18
N TYR A 179 6.14 0.12 2.20
CA TYR A 179 6.13 0.50 0.79
C TYR A 179 5.44 -0.54 -0.09
N LEU A 180 4.89 -0.09 -1.21
CA LEU A 180 4.38 -0.96 -2.24
C LEU A 180 5.52 -1.46 -3.12
N ARG A 181 5.70 -2.78 -3.15
CA ARG A 181 6.37 -3.46 -4.27
C ARG A 181 5.35 -3.68 -5.38
N ARG A 182 5.29 -2.80 -6.39
CA ARG A 182 4.34 -2.89 -7.52
C ARG A 182 4.71 -4.06 -8.43
N GLY A 183 3.75 -4.90 -8.74
CA GLY A 183 3.92 -6.09 -9.59
C GLY A 183 3.15 -7.29 -9.06
N ASP A 184 3.53 -8.48 -9.51
CA ASP A 184 2.86 -9.74 -9.18
C ASP A 184 3.45 -10.35 -7.90
N VAL A 185 3.08 -9.81 -6.75
CA VAL A 185 3.65 -10.16 -5.44
C VAL A 185 2.61 -10.47 -4.36
N SER A 186 1.32 -10.34 -4.68
CA SER A 186 0.23 -10.55 -3.73
C SER A 186 -0.31 -11.97 -3.74
N SER A 187 -1.12 -12.30 -2.73
CA SER A 187 -1.87 -13.57 -2.70
C SER A 187 -3.23 -13.50 -3.42
N GLY A 188 -3.53 -12.39 -4.11
CA GLY A 188 -4.81 -12.16 -4.79
C GLY A 188 -5.35 -10.73 -4.64
N CYS A 189 -5.14 -10.10 -3.48
CA CYS A 189 -5.56 -8.72 -3.21
C CYS A 189 -4.78 -7.69 -4.01
N ASN A 190 -5.38 -6.51 -4.21
CA ASN A 190 -4.68 -5.35 -4.76
C ASN A 190 -3.99 -4.63 -3.60
N ARG A 191 -2.69 -4.86 -3.42
CA ARG A 191 -1.90 -4.10 -2.43
C ARG A 191 -1.62 -2.71 -2.98
N MET A 192 -1.69 -1.70 -2.14
CA MET A 192 -1.43 -0.31 -2.48
C MET A 192 -0.37 0.26 -1.53
N ASN A 193 0.16 1.44 -1.83
CA ASN A 193 0.79 2.23 -0.77
C ASN A 193 -0.26 2.62 0.29
N GLY A 194 0.21 2.82 1.52
CA GLY A 194 -0.65 3.03 2.67
C GLY A 194 -1.49 4.29 2.53
N GLU A 195 -0.84 5.37 2.12
CA GLU A 195 -1.43 6.67 1.86
C GLU A 195 -2.42 6.65 0.69
N HIS A 196 -2.17 5.83 -0.34
CA HIS A 196 -3.07 5.71 -1.49
C HIS A 196 -4.36 4.98 -1.12
N VAL A 197 -4.31 3.95 -0.28
CA VAL A 197 -5.53 3.26 0.17
C VAL A 197 -6.33 4.09 1.17
N VAL A 198 -5.66 4.92 1.98
CA VAL A 198 -6.31 5.91 2.85
C VAL A 198 -7.06 6.95 2.02
N GLU A 199 -6.42 7.53 1.00
CA GLU A 199 -7.08 8.44 0.06
C GLU A 199 -8.23 7.74 -0.67
N LEU A 200 -8.01 6.53 -1.21
CA LEU A 200 -9.04 5.74 -1.89
C LEU A 200 -10.27 5.54 -1.02
N ALA A 201 -10.11 5.12 0.24
CA ALA A 201 -11.23 4.97 1.16
C ALA A 201 -12.04 6.28 1.30
N HIS A 202 -11.35 7.42 1.42
CA HIS A 202 -11.97 8.74 1.51
C HIS A 202 -12.74 9.11 0.23
N LEU A 203 -12.13 8.92 -0.94
CA LEU A 203 -12.75 9.17 -2.25
C LEU A 203 -14.03 8.36 -2.45
N LEU A 204 -14.07 7.12 -1.93
CA LEU A 204 -15.21 6.23 -2.03
C LEU A 204 -16.34 6.54 -1.02
N GLY A 205 -16.11 7.47 -0.09
CA GLY A 205 -17.09 7.94 0.87
C GLY A 205 -16.93 7.39 2.30
N ILE A 206 -15.86 6.65 2.57
CA ILE A 206 -15.48 6.26 3.94
C ILE A 206 -14.61 7.38 4.49
N SER A 207 -15.18 8.30 5.26
CA SER A 207 -14.40 9.46 5.74
C SER A 207 -13.24 9.04 6.65
N MET A 208 -12.03 9.05 6.08
CA MET A 208 -10.77 8.87 6.80
C MET A 208 -10.38 10.09 7.68
N ARG A 209 -11.37 10.86 8.14
CA ARG A 209 -11.21 11.93 9.14
C ARG A 209 -11.93 11.58 10.46
N LYS A 210 -12.38 10.33 10.59
CA LYS A 210 -13.01 9.76 11.79
C LYS A 210 -12.06 8.81 12.49
N VAL A 211 -12.29 8.60 13.78
CA VAL A 211 -11.72 7.47 14.53
C VAL A 211 -12.67 6.29 14.39
N TYR A 212 -12.15 5.19 13.85
CA TYR A 212 -12.84 3.92 13.70
C TYR A 212 -12.40 2.93 14.78
N GLU A 213 -13.33 2.06 15.18
CA GLU A 213 -13.00 0.92 16.05
C GLU A 213 -12.15 -0.10 15.29
N PRO A 214 -11.12 -0.69 15.92
CA PRO A 214 -10.25 -1.68 15.29
C PRO A 214 -11.05 -2.89 14.81
N ASN A 215 -10.76 -3.35 13.59
CA ASN A 215 -11.40 -4.52 12.99
C ASN A 215 -12.92 -4.43 12.78
N LYS A 216 -13.53 -3.26 12.95
CA LYS A 216 -14.96 -3.09 12.73
C LYS A 216 -15.30 -3.14 11.24
N SER A 217 -16.16 -4.09 10.88
CA SER A 217 -16.72 -4.23 9.54
C SER A 217 -17.85 -3.24 9.28
N TYR A 218 -17.81 -2.61 8.10
CA TYR A 218 -18.85 -1.77 7.52
C TYR A 218 -19.32 -2.42 6.22
N TRP A 219 -20.57 -2.86 6.18
CA TRP A 219 -21.12 -3.58 5.04
C TRP A 219 -21.68 -2.62 4.00
N ASN A 220 -21.47 -2.94 2.72
CA ASN A 220 -21.84 -2.10 1.57
C ASN A 220 -21.41 -0.64 1.75
N PRO A 221 -20.12 -0.38 2.04
CA PRO A 221 -19.66 0.93 2.50
C PRO A 221 -19.72 2.01 1.42
N THR A 222 -19.87 1.63 0.16
CA THR A 222 -19.93 2.52 -1.00
C THR A 222 -20.72 1.89 -2.13
N ALA A 223 -21.31 2.72 -3.00
CA ALA A 223 -21.99 2.28 -4.22
C ALA A 223 -21.03 2.07 -5.41
N ALA A 224 -19.74 2.39 -5.23
CA ALA A 224 -18.74 2.27 -6.28
C ALA A 224 -18.62 0.84 -6.83
N LYS A 225 -18.33 0.74 -8.13
CA LYS A 225 -18.07 -0.54 -8.81
C LYS A 225 -16.59 -0.69 -9.11
N VAL A 226 -16.11 -1.92 -9.00
CA VAL A 226 -14.74 -2.30 -9.38
C VAL A 226 -14.82 -3.13 -10.64
N THR A 227 -14.22 -2.65 -11.72
CA THR A 227 -14.07 -3.40 -12.97
C THR A 227 -12.64 -3.93 -13.03
N VAL A 228 -12.48 -5.25 -13.08
CA VAL A 228 -11.18 -5.90 -13.26
C VAL A 228 -11.04 -6.26 -14.73
N ILE A 229 -9.92 -5.88 -15.33
CA ILE A 229 -9.54 -6.23 -16.70
C ILE A 229 -8.19 -6.95 -16.72
N ALA A 230 -8.05 -7.91 -17.62
CA ALA A 230 -6.78 -8.64 -17.77
C ALA A 230 -5.70 -7.78 -18.42
N ASP A 231 -6.09 -6.91 -19.36
CA ASP A 231 -5.20 -6.10 -20.19
C ASP A 231 -4.91 -4.72 -19.55
N TYR A 232 -4.08 -3.91 -20.23
CA TYR A 232 -3.83 -2.53 -19.89
C TYR A 232 -5.10 -1.67 -20.01
N ASP A 233 -5.33 -0.82 -19.00
CA ASP A 233 -6.42 0.16 -19.04
C ASP A 233 -6.15 1.25 -20.08
N LYS A 234 -7.23 1.86 -20.59
CA LYS A 234 -7.18 2.95 -21.57
C LYS A 234 -7.97 4.16 -21.11
N LEU A 235 -7.40 5.34 -21.35
CA LEU A 235 -8.02 6.64 -21.19
C LEU A 235 -7.90 7.39 -22.52
N ASP A 236 -9.05 7.76 -23.09
CA ASP A 236 -9.14 8.50 -24.36
C ASP A 236 -8.29 7.88 -25.49
N GLY A 237 -8.35 6.55 -25.60
CA GLY A 237 -7.65 5.76 -26.63
C GLY A 237 -6.19 5.42 -26.32
N LYS A 238 -5.59 6.02 -25.30
CA LYS A 238 -4.21 5.79 -24.88
C LYS A 238 -4.12 4.88 -23.65
N TYR A 239 -3.03 4.14 -23.52
CA TYR A 239 -2.78 3.23 -22.40
C TYR A 239 -2.44 3.99 -21.12
N VAL A 240 -3.01 3.59 -19.99
CA VAL A 240 -2.75 4.20 -18.69
C VAL A 240 -1.52 3.57 -18.05
N ASP A 241 -0.62 4.39 -17.53
CA ASP A 241 0.47 3.95 -16.65
C ASP A 241 0.69 4.98 -15.53
N VAL A 242 1.44 4.58 -14.51
CA VAL A 242 1.78 5.41 -13.36
C VAL A 242 3.29 5.46 -13.16
N ASP A 243 3.78 6.64 -12.82
CA ASP A 243 5.17 6.94 -12.49
C ASP A 243 5.48 6.42 -11.08
N TYR A 244 5.58 5.11 -10.97
CA TYR A 244 5.96 4.40 -9.75
C TYR A 244 6.73 3.15 -10.14
N ALA A 245 7.74 2.80 -9.36
CA ALA A 245 8.62 1.70 -9.70
C ALA A 245 7.93 0.34 -9.77
N THR A 246 8.39 -0.51 -10.68
CA THR A 246 7.81 -1.82 -10.95
C THR A 246 8.84 -2.93 -10.73
N ASP A 247 8.39 -4.09 -10.29
CA ASP A 247 9.22 -5.29 -10.22
C ASP A 247 9.75 -5.72 -11.62
N VAL A 248 10.87 -6.44 -11.64
CA VAL A 248 11.70 -6.74 -12.84
C VAL A 248 10.95 -7.58 -13.90
N GLY A 249 9.82 -8.18 -13.55
CA GLY A 249 8.97 -8.97 -14.45
C GLY A 249 7.79 -8.24 -15.10
N VAL A 250 7.49 -7.01 -14.67
CA VAL A 250 6.32 -6.27 -15.18
C VAL A 250 6.65 -5.58 -16.50
N THR A 251 5.91 -5.93 -17.55
CA THR A 251 6.00 -5.20 -18.83
C THR A 251 5.14 -3.94 -18.75
N ARG A 252 5.76 -2.77 -18.86
CA ARG A 252 5.05 -1.48 -18.87
C ARG A 252 4.46 -1.18 -20.26
N PRO A 253 3.30 -0.51 -20.36
CA PRO A 253 2.65 -0.25 -21.65
C PRO A 253 3.55 0.43 -22.69
N PHE A 254 4.41 1.36 -22.26
CA PHE A 254 5.29 2.09 -23.18
C PHE A 254 6.31 1.18 -23.88
N LYS A 255 6.74 0.07 -23.24
CA LYS A 255 7.67 -0.90 -23.83
C LYS A 255 7.03 -1.65 -25.01
N THR A 256 5.71 -1.84 -24.96
CA THR A 256 4.95 -2.57 -25.98
C THR A 256 4.35 -1.66 -27.04
N TYR A 257 3.83 -0.50 -26.64
CA TYR A 257 3.00 0.35 -27.50
C TYR A 257 3.61 1.71 -27.83
N GLY A 258 4.81 2.04 -27.34
CA GLY A 258 5.43 3.35 -27.54
C GLY A 258 4.93 4.42 -26.56
N THR A 259 5.81 5.35 -26.18
CA THR A 259 5.54 6.39 -25.18
C THR A 259 4.41 7.34 -25.59
N GLU A 260 4.26 7.62 -26.89
CA GLU A 260 3.23 8.49 -27.46
C GLU A 260 1.80 7.96 -27.26
N ASN A 261 1.67 6.64 -27.09
CA ASN A 261 0.41 5.94 -26.87
C ASN A 261 0.11 5.72 -25.39
N VAL A 262 0.92 6.29 -24.48
CA VAL A 262 0.76 6.17 -23.03
C VAL A 262 0.38 7.50 -22.40
N VAL A 263 -0.59 7.47 -21.49
CA VAL A 263 -0.88 8.54 -20.55
C VAL A 263 -0.22 8.19 -19.24
N MET A 264 0.90 8.84 -18.95
CA MET A 264 1.54 8.72 -17.65
C MET A 264 0.80 9.60 -16.63
N PHE A 265 0.49 9.02 -15.48
CA PHE A 265 0.13 9.72 -14.25
C PHE A 265 1.35 9.73 -13.34
N GLY A 266 1.60 10.83 -12.64
CA GLY A 266 2.60 10.84 -11.58
C GLY A 266 2.14 10.00 -10.38
N SER A 267 3.00 9.83 -9.40
CA SER A 267 2.63 9.29 -8.09
C SER A 267 3.14 10.20 -6.97
N TRP A 268 2.83 9.86 -5.73
CA TRP A 268 3.27 10.59 -4.56
C TRP A 268 3.45 9.62 -3.39
N ILE A 269 4.26 10.02 -2.41
CA ILE A 269 4.57 9.26 -1.20
C ILE A 269 4.34 10.15 0.01
N ALA A 270 3.62 9.65 1.00
CA ALA A 270 3.48 10.35 2.28
C ALA A 270 4.79 10.25 3.07
N THR A 271 5.18 11.35 3.69
CA THR A 271 6.32 11.39 4.60
C THR A 271 5.93 12.13 5.88
N GLU A 272 6.46 11.67 7.01
CA GLU A 272 6.37 12.35 8.30
C GLU A 272 7.49 13.38 8.49
N THR A 273 8.56 13.32 7.71
CA THR A 273 9.70 14.24 7.82
C THR A 273 9.82 15.14 6.59
N PRO A 274 10.09 16.44 6.74
CA PRO A 274 10.23 17.34 5.59
C PRO A 274 11.33 16.94 4.60
N ASP A 275 12.31 16.15 5.05
CA ASP A 275 13.46 15.70 4.27
C ASP A 275 13.31 14.28 3.70
N GLY A 276 12.20 13.58 3.99
CA GLY A 276 11.96 12.22 3.52
C GLY A 276 12.93 11.17 4.08
N THR A 277 13.64 11.46 5.17
CA THR A 277 14.51 10.49 5.88
C THR A 277 13.74 9.30 6.45
N ASP A 278 12.42 9.43 6.57
CA ASP A 278 11.50 8.33 6.88
C ASP A 278 11.17 7.43 5.70
N LEU A 279 11.60 7.78 4.49
CA LEU A 279 11.41 6.97 3.30
C LEU A 279 12.57 5.98 3.13
N PRO A 280 12.40 4.91 2.33
CA PRO A 280 13.47 3.95 2.11
C PRO A 280 14.66 4.60 1.41
N LEU A 281 15.86 4.47 2.01
CA LEU A 281 17.03 5.31 1.71
C LEU A 281 17.57 5.20 0.28
N ASP A 282 17.47 4.04 -0.38
CA ASP A 282 18.17 3.81 -1.65
C ASP A 282 17.49 2.79 -2.56
N MET A 283 16.16 2.82 -2.56
CA MET A 283 15.38 1.94 -3.39
C MET A 283 15.29 2.50 -4.82
N LYS A 284 16.39 2.36 -5.58
CA LYS A 284 16.43 2.53 -7.05
C LYS A 284 15.84 1.30 -7.72
N TRP A 285 14.55 1.10 -7.56
CA TRP A 285 13.81 0.16 -8.41
C TRP A 285 13.76 0.75 -9.82
N GLU A 286 13.78 -0.08 -10.86
CA GLU A 286 13.46 0.40 -12.21
C GLU A 286 12.07 1.06 -12.16
N GLY A 287 12.04 2.40 -12.26
CA GLY A 287 10.85 3.14 -11.90
C GLY A 287 10.78 4.50 -12.56
N GLY A 288 9.76 4.64 -13.38
CA GLY A 288 9.48 5.89 -14.11
C GLY A 288 9.85 5.85 -15.57
N VAL A 289 9.27 6.79 -16.32
CA VAL A 289 9.29 6.87 -17.78
C VAL A 289 10.73 6.65 -18.29
N ALA A 290 10.89 5.73 -19.25
CA ALA A 290 12.15 5.54 -19.98
C ALA A 290 13.38 5.11 -19.14
N GLY A 291 13.20 4.28 -18.11
CA GLY A 291 14.33 3.63 -17.42
C GLY A 291 15.10 4.53 -16.45
N LYS A 292 14.51 5.65 -16.04
CA LYS A 292 15.02 6.43 -14.91
C LYS A 292 14.73 5.69 -13.60
N PRO A 293 15.50 5.91 -12.53
CA PRO A 293 15.16 5.44 -11.19
C PRO A 293 14.02 6.27 -10.59
N TYR A 294 13.15 5.63 -9.84
CA TYR A 294 12.14 6.33 -9.03
C TYR A 294 12.77 6.77 -7.72
N VAL A 295 12.73 8.07 -7.42
CA VAL A 295 13.30 8.64 -6.19
C VAL A 295 12.16 9.03 -5.26
N PHE A 296 11.99 8.30 -4.16
CA PHE A 296 10.90 8.51 -3.21
C PHE A 296 10.84 9.96 -2.68
N ALA A 297 11.99 10.56 -2.37
CA ALA A 297 12.09 11.94 -1.88
C ALA A 297 11.54 12.98 -2.88
N GLU A 298 11.68 12.76 -4.19
CA GLU A 298 11.14 13.68 -5.22
C GLU A 298 9.59 13.62 -5.30
N HIS A 299 9.02 12.52 -4.82
CA HIS A 299 7.60 12.25 -4.80
C HIS A 299 6.98 12.46 -3.41
N ALA A 300 7.78 12.84 -2.43
CA ALA A 300 7.37 13.07 -1.06
C ALA A 300 6.35 14.22 -0.96
N ARG A 301 5.30 14.01 -0.17
CA ARG A 301 4.28 15.01 0.16
C ARG A 301 3.97 14.93 1.65
N ASN A 302 4.12 16.06 2.32
CA ASN A 302 3.75 16.21 3.73
C ASN A 302 2.23 16.37 3.86
N ASP A 303 1.71 16.08 5.06
CA ASP A 303 0.38 16.46 5.53
C ASP A 303 -0.84 15.90 4.78
N MET A 304 -0.64 15.14 3.68
CA MET A 304 -1.73 14.52 2.95
C MET A 304 -2.34 13.34 3.71
N VAL A 305 -1.51 12.59 4.43
CA VAL A 305 -1.90 11.47 5.28
C VAL A 305 -1.04 11.50 6.54
N CYS A 306 -1.62 11.09 7.66
CA CYS A 306 -0.89 10.96 8.91
C CYS A 306 -1.48 9.82 9.75
N SER A 307 -0.68 9.29 10.67
CA SER A 307 -1.10 8.25 11.61
C SER A 307 -1.19 8.80 13.04
N VAL A 308 -2.06 8.20 13.85
CA VAL A 308 -2.14 8.45 15.30
C VAL A 308 -2.09 7.13 16.05
N SER A 309 -1.26 7.09 17.09
CA SER A 309 -1.10 5.91 17.93
C SER A 309 -2.39 5.53 18.65
N LYS A 310 -2.59 4.21 18.82
CA LYS A 310 -3.69 3.60 19.58
C LYS A 310 -3.95 4.28 20.92
N ARG A 311 -2.89 4.68 21.64
CA ARG A 311 -2.98 5.30 22.97
C ARG A 311 -3.67 6.66 22.96
N ASP A 312 -3.59 7.40 21.85
CA ASP A 312 -4.12 8.77 21.74
C ASP A 312 -5.54 8.79 21.13
N LEU A 313 -6.01 7.68 20.56
CA LEU A 313 -7.33 7.57 19.92
C LEU A 313 -8.51 7.91 20.86
N PRO A 314 -8.53 7.54 22.15
CA PRO A 314 -9.65 7.91 23.04
C PRO A 314 -9.80 9.43 23.21
N ALA A 315 -8.68 10.14 23.39
CA ALA A 315 -8.68 11.60 23.51
C ALA A 315 -9.06 12.27 22.18
N LEU A 316 -8.52 11.76 21.07
CA LEU A 316 -8.85 12.24 19.73
C LEU A 316 -10.33 12.02 19.38
N LYS A 317 -10.91 10.87 19.73
CA LYS A 317 -12.34 10.57 19.54
C LYS A 317 -13.22 11.57 20.27
N SER A 318 -12.83 11.96 21.48
CA SER A 318 -13.54 12.99 22.27
C SER A 318 -13.44 14.39 21.65
N LEU A 319 -12.28 14.74 21.06
CA LEU A 319 -12.13 15.97 20.29
C LEU A 319 -13.03 15.96 19.03
N ILE A 320 -13.02 14.87 18.26
CA ILE A 320 -13.83 14.73 17.04
C ILE A 320 -15.32 14.93 17.31
N GLN A 321 -15.84 14.40 18.41
CA GLN A 321 -17.23 14.62 18.81
C GLN A 321 -17.54 16.10 19.04
N ARG A 322 -16.62 16.86 19.65
CA ARG A 322 -16.74 18.31 19.86
C ARG A 322 -16.63 19.12 18.58
N LEU A 323 -15.99 18.58 17.54
CA LEU A 323 -15.84 19.20 16.22
C LEU A 323 -16.99 18.88 15.25
N GLY A 324 -18.00 18.12 15.68
CA GLY A 324 -19.14 17.74 14.82
C GLY A 324 -18.97 16.41 14.09
N GLY A 325 -18.02 15.57 14.51
CA GLY A 325 -17.93 14.17 14.10
C GLY A 325 -16.82 13.82 13.11
N GLU A 326 -16.06 14.81 12.62
CA GLU A 326 -14.86 14.60 11.78
C GLU A 326 -13.76 15.61 12.14
N LEU A 327 -12.50 15.24 11.88
CA LEU A 327 -11.37 16.17 11.92
C LEU A 327 -11.38 17.10 10.70
N PRO A 328 -10.86 18.34 10.83
CA PRO A 328 -10.63 19.21 9.67
C PRO A 328 -9.57 18.62 8.74
N SER A 329 -9.55 19.04 7.46
CA SER A 329 -8.52 18.61 6.50
C SER A 329 -7.11 19.00 6.95
N SER A 330 -6.96 20.12 7.65
CA SER A 330 -5.68 20.58 8.19
C SER A 330 -5.18 19.78 9.40
N PHE A 331 -5.85 18.69 9.80
CA PHE A 331 -5.45 17.93 10.98
C PHE A 331 -4.03 17.36 10.85
N CYS A 332 -3.66 16.81 9.69
CA CYS A 332 -2.36 16.15 9.54
C CYS A 332 -1.20 17.14 9.64
N GLU A 333 -1.33 18.32 9.04
CA GLU A 333 -0.42 19.46 9.23
C GLU A 333 -0.26 19.84 10.72
N LYS A 334 -1.37 19.74 11.47
CA LYS A 334 -1.44 20.15 12.87
C LYS A 334 -1.27 18.99 13.86
N LYS A 335 -0.96 17.78 13.38
CA LYS A 335 -0.99 16.54 14.19
C LYS A 335 -0.22 16.69 15.48
N ALA A 336 1.04 17.15 15.40
CA ALA A 336 1.92 17.28 16.55
C ALA A 336 1.31 18.18 17.63
N CYS A 337 0.88 19.39 17.27
CA CYS A 337 0.21 20.32 18.18
C CYS A 337 -1.02 19.68 18.83
N VAL A 338 -1.88 19.04 18.04
CA VAL A 338 -3.13 18.46 18.54
C VAL A 338 -2.86 17.34 19.54
N ILE A 339 -1.95 16.43 19.20
CA ILE A 339 -1.61 15.30 20.06
C ILE A 339 -0.94 15.78 21.35
N ASP A 340 -0.04 16.76 21.27
CA ASP A 340 0.62 17.33 22.45
C ASP A 340 -0.36 18.07 23.36
N ALA A 341 -1.28 18.87 22.79
CA ALA A 341 -2.33 19.52 23.54
C ALA A 341 -3.25 18.50 24.23
N LEU A 342 -3.66 17.44 23.54
CA LEU A 342 -4.49 16.38 24.11
C LEU A 342 -3.78 15.64 25.26
N ARG A 343 -2.50 15.29 25.11
CA ARG A 343 -1.70 14.66 26.16
C ARG A 343 -1.49 15.57 27.38
N ALA A 344 -1.41 16.88 27.15
CA ALA A 344 -1.34 17.89 28.20
C ALA A 344 -2.71 18.25 28.81
N ASN A 345 -3.80 17.58 28.43
CA ASN A 345 -5.18 17.90 28.83
C ASN A 345 -5.60 19.36 28.52
N LYS A 346 -5.07 19.94 27.44
CA LYS A 346 -5.42 21.27 26.94
C LYS A 346 -6.53 21.21 25.89
N ASP A 347 -7.14 22.38 25.63
CA ASP A 347 -8.10 22.50 24.53
C ASP A 347 -7.40 22.59 23.17
N ALA A 348 -7.19 21.43 22.54
CA ALA A 348 -6.55 21.33 21.23
C ALA A 348 -7.25 22.13 20.12
N LYS A 349 -8.56 22.38 20.24
CA LYS A 349 -9.28 23.20 19.25
C LYS A 349 -8.77 24.64 19.25
N ALA A 350 -8.69 25.24 20.44
CA ALA A 350 -8.20 26.60 20.62
C ALA A 350 -6.68 26.68 20.38
N GLU A 351 -5.91 25.78 20.98
CA GLU A 351 -4.42 25.83 20.95
C GLU A 351 -3.88 25.66 19.52
N CYS A 352 -4.50 24.79 18.71
CA CYS A 352 -4.01 24.45 17.37
C CYS A 352 -4.84 25.07 16.23
N ALA A 353 -5.83 25.91 16.56
CA ALA A 353 -6.75 26.54 15.62
C ALA A 353 -7.43 25.52 14.67
N LEU A 354 -8.12 24.52 15.24
CA LEU A 354 -8.82 23.46 14.49
C LEU A 354 -10.22 23.85 13.98
#